data_AF-W4F618-F1
#
_entry.id   AF-W4F618-F1
#
_cell.length_a   1.000
_cell.length_b   1.000
_cell.length_c   1.000
_cell.angle_alpha   90.00
_cell.angle_beta   90.00
_cell.angle_gamma   90.00
#
_symmetry.space_group_name_H-M   'P 1'
#
loop_
_entity.id
_entity.type
_entity.pdbx_description
1 polymer ?
#
loop_
_entity_poly.entity_id
_entity_poly.type
_entity_poly.pdbx_seq_one_letter_code
_entity_poly.pdbx_strand_id
1 'polypeptide(L)'
;MKKKGILFLALQFLIVIIMFFQYKMLRLIDYINISFIIGAIVLFVGLTSYILSSGFFDIFTVSMRKVFVKSSRLEDVKSMRAPSEIVSMPYLGILQIGGATIMMMFIALIFYYL
;
A
#
# COMPACT_ATOMS: atom_id res chain seq x y z
N MET A 1 15.88 -10.08 -1.26
CA MET A 1 15.00 -10.60 -2.33
C MET A 1 14.21 -11.83 -1.89
N LYS A 2 14.85 -12.86 -1.31
CA LYS A 2 14.17 -14.11 -0.87
C LYS A 2 12.90 -13.87 -0.01
N LYS A 3 12.96 -13.02 1.02
CA LYS A 3 11.81 -12.72 1.90
C LYS A 3 10.61 -12.09 1.16
N LYS A 4 10.85 -11.15 0.24
CA LYS A 4 9.80 -10.48 -0.55
C LYS A 4 9.12 -11.45 -1.52
N GLY A 5 9.91 -12.32 -2.16
CA GLY A 5 9.38 -13.37 -3.04
C GLY A 5 8.49 -14.37 -2.29
N ILE A 6 8.89 -14.78 -1.08
CA ILE A 6 8.08 -15.66 -0.23
C ILE A 6 6.75 -15.00 0.14
N LEU A 7 6.78 -13.72 0.55
CA LEU A 7 5.57 -12.94 0.85
C LEU A 7 4.65 -12.81 -0.36
N PHE A 8 5.21 -12.56 -1.55
CA PHE A 8 4.44 -12.51 -2.78
C PHE A 8 3.80 -13.87 -3.10
N LEU A 9 4.54 -14.97 -3.01
CA LEU A 9 4.00 -16.31 -3.23
C LEU A 9 2.92 -16.67 -2.21
N ALA A 10 3.12 -16.31 -0.94
CA ALA A 10 2.12 -16.50 0.10
C ALA A 10 0.82 -15.70 -0.21
N LEU A 11 0.96 -14.49 -0.74
CA LEU A 11 -0.18 -13.68 -1.17
C LEU A 11 -0.92 -14.32 -2.36
N GLN A 12 -0.20 -14.84 -3.35
CA GLN A 12 -0.79 -15.57 -4.48
C GLN A 12 -1.51 -16.83 -4.02
N PHE A 13 -0.90 -17.58 -3.09
CA PHE A 13 -1.54 -18.74 -2.49
C PHE A 13 -2.81 -18.38 -1.73
N LEU A 14 -2.81 -17.27 -0.99
CA LEU A 14 -3.99 -16.75 -0.32
C LEU A 14 -5.10 -16.38 -1.31
N ILE A 15 -4.77 -15.74 -2.44
CA ILE A 15 -5.73 -15.42 -3.50
C ILE A 15 -6.40 -16.70 -4.04
N VAL A 16 -5.60 -17.74 -4.31
CA VAL A 16 -6.11 -19.03 -4.81
C VAL A 16 -6.99 -19.72 -3.77
N ILE A 17 -6.63 -19.66 -2.48
CA ILE A 17 -7.47 -20.17 -1.39
C ILE A 17 -8.82 -19.45 -1.38
N ILE A 18 -8.81 -18.11 -1.43
CA ILE A 18 -10.04 -17.30 -1.42
C ILE A 18 -10.91 -17.63 -2.63
N MET A 19 -10.32 -17.79 -3.82
CA MET A 19 -11.03 -18.27 -5.00
C MET A 19 -11.72 -19.60 -4.75
N PHE A 20 -10.99 -20.57 -4.18
CA PHE A 20 -11.50 -21.92 -3.98
C PHE A 20 -12.69 -21.94 -3.02
N PHE A 21 -12.62 -21.16 -1.93
CA PHE A 21 -13.72 -21.04 -0.97
C PHE A 21 -14.95 -20.31 -1.53
N GLN A 22 -14.75 -19.25 -2.32
CA GLN A 22 -15.86 -18.41 -2.78
C GLN A 22 -16.56 -18.96 -4.03
N TYR A 23 -15.79 -19.44 -5.02
CA TYR A 23 -16.33 -19.78 -6.34
C TYR A 23 -16.39 -21.28 -6.60
N LYS A 24 -15.70 -22.11 -5.80
CA LYS A 24 -15.60 -23.59 -5.95
C LYS A 24 -15.10 -24.08 -7.31
N MET A 25 -14.79 -23.17 -8.23
CA MET A 25 -14.24 -23.40 -9.56
C MET A 25 -13.10 -22.41 -9.80
N LEU A 26 -12.05 -22.88 -10.48
CA LEU A 26 -10.88 -22.07 -10.80
C LEU A 26 -11.05 -21.48 -12.21
N ARG A 27 -11.84 -20.41 -12.33
CA ARG A 27 -11.95 -19.65 -13.58
C ARG A 27 -11.00 -18.46 -13.56
N LEU A 28 -10.47 -18.13 -14.73
CA LEU A 28 -9.55 -17.01 -14.89
C LEU A 28 -10.18 -15.67 -14.44
N ILE A 29 -11.48 -15.48 -14.70
CA ILE A 29 -12.21 -14.27 -14.26
C ILE A 29 -12.26 -14.12 -12.74
N ASP A 30 -12.39 -15.22 -12.00
CA ASP A 30 -12.44 -15.19 -10.53
C ASP A 30 -11.07 -14.81 -9.96
N TYR A 31 -9.98 -15.29 -10.58
CA TYR A 31 -8.62 -14.90 -10.25
C TYR A 31 -8.39 -13.40 -10.49
N ILE A 32 -8.82 -12.88 -11.64
CA ILE A 32 -8.70 -11.46 -11.98
C ILE A 32 -9.39 -10.60 -10.92
N ASN A 33 -10.64 -10.93 -10.57
CA ASN A 33 -11.43 -10.16 -9.61
C ASN A 33 -10.81 -10.13 -8.21
N ILE A 34 -10.43 -11.30 -7.67
CA ILE A 34 -9.86 -11.38 -6.32
C ILE A 34 -8.46 -10.74 -6.29
N SER A 35 -7.62 -11.00 -7.30
CA SER A 35 -6.29 -10.41 -7.40
C SER A 35 -6.34 -8.89 -7.51
N PHE A 36 -7.34 -8.34 -8.22
CA PHE A 36 -7.56 -6.91 -8.29
C PHE A 36 -7.87 -6.32 -6.91
N ILE A 37 -8.85 -6.89 -6.20
CA ILE A 37 -9.28 -6.38 -4.89
C ILE A 37 -8.11 -6.46 -3.88
N ILE A 38 -7.47 -7.62 -3.77
CA ILE A 38 -6.37 -7.82 -2.83
C ILE A 38 -5.16 -6.97 -3.20
N GLY A 39 -4.78 -6.97 -4.48
CA GLY A 39 -3.69 -6.14 -4.99
C GLY A 39 -3.93 -4.66 -4.75
N ALA A 40 -5.16 -4.17 -4.96
CA ALA A 40 -5.54 -2.78 -4.75
C ALA A 40 -5.47 -2.39 -3.27
N ILE A 41 -5.95 -3.23 -2.35
CA ILE A 41 -5.85 -2.98 -0.90
C ILE A 41 -4.39 -2.90 -0.47
N VAL A 42 -3.56 -3.87 -0.87
CA VAL A 42 -2.13 -3.90 -0.52
C VAL A 42 -1.42 -2.66 -1.09
N LEU A 43 -1.67 -2.33 -2.36
CA LEU A 43 -1.09 -1.17 -3.03
C LEU A 43 -1.54 0.14 -2.37
N PHE A 44 -2.82 0.25 -1.99
CA PHE A 44 -3.36 1.41 -1.28
C PHE A 44 -2.68 1.62 0.08
N VAL A 45 -2.50 0.56 0.87
CA VAL A 45 -1.77 0.63 2.15
C VAL A 45 -0.32 1.05 1.91
N GLY A 46 0.33 0.49 0.87
CA GLY A 46 1.69 0.86 0.48
C GLY A 46 1.83 2.34 0.09
N LEU A 47 0.91 2.86 -0.73
CA LEU A 47 0.88 4.26 -1.14
C LEU A 47 0.59 5.18 0.05
N THR A 48 -0.37 4.83 0.89
CA THR A 48 -0.71 5.62 2.08
C THR A 48 0.51 5.71 3.01
N SER A 49 1.16 4.57 3.26
CA SER A 49 2.40 4.52 4.06
C SER A 49 3.51 5.35 3.43
N TYR A 50 3.65 5.32 2.10
CA TYR A 50 4.61 6.14 1.37
C TYR A 50 4.34 7.64 1.55
N ILE A 51 3.10 8.09 1.38
CA ILE A 51 2.74 9.52 1.53
C ILE A 51 2.94 9.99 2.97
N LEU A 52 2.62 9.15 3.96
CA LEU A 52 2.84 9.45 5.37
C LEU A 52 4.33 9.53 5.71
N SER A 53 5.16 8.65 5.13
CA SER A 53 6.60 8.57 5.40
C SER A 53 7.44 9.56 4.56
N SER A 54 6.90 10.09 3.46
CA SER A 54 7.65 10.96 2.54
C SER A 54 7.78 12.42 3.01
N GLY A 55 7.12 12.78 4.10
CA GLY A 55 7.09 14.15 4.62
C GLY A 55 6.07 15.07 3.94
N PHE A 56 5.24 14.56 3.04
CA PHE A 56 4.13 15.32 2.46
C PHE A 56 3.20 15.89 3.55
N PHE A 57 2.86 15.05 4.53
CA PHE A 57 2.04 15.47 5.68
C PHE A 57 2.78 16.36 6.68
N ASP A 58 4.11 16.39 6.66
CA ASP A 58 4.89 17.26 7.54
C ASP A 58 4.72 18.71 7.12
N ILE A 59 4.76 19.00 5.81
CA ILE A 59 4.55 20.34 5.26
C ILE A 59 3.18 20.87 5.70
N PHE A 60 2.13 20.05 5.53
CA PHE A 60 0.78 20.41 5.94
C PHE A 60 0.72 20.66 7.45
N THR A 61 1.25 19.74 8.25
CA THR A 61 1.17 19.81 9.72
C THR A 61 1.94 21.01 10.28
N VAL A 62 3.17 21.24 9.80
CA VAL A 62 3.99 22.39 10.21
C VAL A 62 3.35 23.70 9.78
N SER A 63 2.80 23.78 8.57
CA SER A 63 2.10 24.98 8.08
C SER A 63 0.87 25.30 8.92
N MET A 64 0.06 24.29 9.23
CA MET A 64 -1.11 24.46 10.10
C MET A 64 -0.69 24.89 11.51
N ARG A 65 0.28 24.22 12.14
CA ARG A 65 0.77 24.63 13.47
C ARG A 65 1.28 26.08 13.46
N LYS A 66 1.99 26.51 12.40
CA LYS A 66 2.51 27.87 12.28
C LYS A 66 1.41 28.94 12.19
N VAL A 67 0.27 28.62 11.58
CA VAL A 67 -0.87 29.54 11.46
C VAL A 67 -1.64 29.68 12.78
N PHE A 68 -1.82 28.57 13.51
CA PHE A 68 -2.66 28.55 14.72
C PHE A 68 -1.90 28.86 16.03
N VAL A 69 -0.56 28.82 16.03
CA VAL A 69 0.24 29.04 17.23
C VAL A 69 0.71 30.51 17.33
N LYS A 70 0.63 31.08 18.54
CA LYS A 70 1.19 32.41 18.83
C LYS A 70 2.70 32.43 18.59
N SER A 71 3.20 33.55 18.06
CA SER A 71 4.62 33.76 17.72
C SER A 71 5.61 33.33 18.83
N SER A 72 5.25 33.50 20.10
CA SER A 72 6.08 33.13 21.25
C SER A 72 6.31 31.62 21.45
N ARG A 73 5.54 30.74 20.78
CA ARG A 73 5.68 29.27 20.88
C ARG A 73 6.11 28.62 19.57
N LEU A 74 6.65 29.42 18.62
CA LEU A 74 7.10 28.90 17.33
C LEU A 74 8.30 27.95 17.46
N GLU A 75 9.17 28.15 18.45
CA GLU A 75 10.30 27.24 18.71
C GLU A 75 9.81 25.88 19.24
N ASP A 76 8.83 25.87 20.14
CA ASP A 76 8.19 24.63 20.62
C ASP A 76 7.62 23.81 19.46
N VAL A 77 6.95 24.47 18.51
CA VAL A 77 6.37 23.83 17.31
C VAL A 77 7.42 23.17 16.42
N LYS A 78 8.62 23.77 16.29
CA LYS A 78 9.73 23.22 15.49
C LYS A 78 10.39 22.03 16.16
N SER A 79 10.34 21.95 17.49
CA SER A 79 10.91 20.84 18.27
C SER A 79 10.04 19.57 18.29
N MET A 80 8.77 19.70 17.90
CA MET A 80 7.82 18.58 17.86
C MET A 80 8.09 17.66 16.67
N ARG A 81 8.08 16.34 16.93
CA ARG A 81 8.24 15.32 15.88
C ARG A 81 7.25 15.48 14.73
N ALA A 82 7.75 15.24 13.54
CA ALA A 82 6.95 15.28 12.33
C ALA A 82 6.23 13.93 12.10
N PRO A 83 5.04 13.92 11.48
CA PRO A 83 4.35 12.68 11.11
C PRO A 83 5.25 11.64 10.40
N SER A 84 6.12 12.06 9.49
CA SER A 84 7.04 11.16 8.78
C SER A 84 8.06 10.47 9.69
N GLU A 85 8.48 11.11 10.78
CA GLU A 85 9.43 10.56 11.75
C GLU A 85 8.78 9.50 12.65
N ILE A 86 7.46 9.53 12.77
CA ILE A 86 6.67 8.59 13.57
C ILE A 86 6.33 7.35 12.75
N VAL A 87 6.08 7.51 11.45
CA VAL A 87 5.69 6.43 10.55
C VAL A 87 6.91 5.88 9.82
N SER A 88 7.59 4.89 10.43
CA SER A 88 8.75 4.20 9.83
C SER A 88 8.37 2.84 9.20
N MET A 89 7.29 2.78 8.41
CA MET A 89 6.87 1.53 7.78
C MET A 89 7.68 1.20 6.52
N PRO A 90 7.97 -0.08 6.23
CA PRO A 90 8.67 -0.50 5.01
C PRO A 90 7.76 -0.46 3.76
N TYR A 91 7.31 0.73 3.38
CA TYR A 91 6.34 0.99 2.30
C TYR A 91 6.77 0.43 0.94
N LEU A 92 8.07 0.48 0.63
CA LEU A 92 8.65 -0.03 -0.63
C LEU A 92 8.34 -1.52 -0.86
N GLY A 93 8.37 -2.34 0.20
CA GLY A 93 8.06 -3.77 0.08
C GLY A 93 6.59 -3.99 -0.22
N ILE A 94 5.71 -3.27 0.47
CA ILE A 94 4.26 -3.36 0.33
C ILE A 94 3.83 -2.90 -1.07
N LEU A 95 4.38 -1.77 -1.55
CA LEU A 95 4.15 -1.26 -2.90
C LEU A 95 4.58 -2.25 -3.98
N GLN A 96 5.76 -2.85 -3.85
CA GLN A 96 6.26 -3.85 -4.80
C GLN A 96 5.34 -5.07 -4.87
N ILE A 97 4.89 -5.58 -3.71
CA ILE A 97 4.02 -6.75 -3.65
C ILE A 97 2.63 -6.44 -4.22
N GLY A 98 2.02 -5.31 -3.82
CA GLY A 98 0.72 -4.87 -4.34
C GLY A 98 0.78 -4.59 -5.85
N GLY A 99 1.81 -3.86 -6.30
CA GLY A 99 2.05 -3.55 -7.71
C GLY A 99 2.26 -4.79 -8.56
N ALA A 100 3.08 -5.75 -8.10
CA ALA A 100 3.28 -7.01 -8.79
C ALA A 100 1.97 -7.84 -8.89
N THR A 101 1.13 -7.79 -7.86
CA THR A 101 -0.18 -8.48 -7.84
C THR A 101 -1.14 -7.86 -8.86
N ILE A 102 -1.21 -6.53 -8.91
CA ILE A 102 -1.98 -5.81 -9.93
C ILE A 102 -1.44 -6.08 -11.34
N MET A 103 -0.12 -6.13 -11.52
CA MET A 103 0.50 -6.46 -12.81
C MET A 103 0.13 -7.88 -13.27
N MET A 104 0.15 -8.87 -12.36
CA MET A 104 -0.33 -10.22 -12.64
C MET A 104 -1.81 -10.26 -13.02
N MET A 105 -2.65 -9.45 -12.35
CA MET A 105 -4.05 -9.31 -12.72
C MET A 105 -4.18 -8.77 -14.15
N PHE A 106 -3.45 -7.71 -14.52
CA PHE A 106 -3.50 -7.16 -15.89
C PHE A 106 -3.04 -8.17 -16.94
N ILE A 107 -2.00 -8.95 -16.65
CA ILE A 107 -1.57 -10.04 -17.54
C ILE A 107 -2.68 -11.06 -17.72
N ALA A 108 -3.32 -11.50 -16.62
CA ALA A 108 -4.45 -12.43 -16.67
C ALA A 108 -5.64 -11.86 -17.45
N LEU A 109 -5.91 -10.56 -17.30
CA LEU A 109 -6.96 -9.85 -18.03
C LEU A 109 -6.69 -9.85 -19.54
N ILE A 110 -5.45 -9.60 -19.96
CA ILE A 110 -5.05 -9.68 -21.37
C ILE A 110 -5.30 -11.09 -21.92
N PHE A 111 -4.89 -12.14 -21.19
CA PHE A 111 -5.15 -13.53 -21.59
C PHE A 111 -6.63 -13.91 -21.60
N TYR A 112 -7.46 -13.26 -20.79
CA TYR A 112 -8.90 -13.52 -20.78
C TYR A 112 -9.62 -13.00 -22.03
N TYR A 113 -9.08 -11.95 -22.67
CA TYR A 113 -9.65 -11.32 -23.87
C TYR A 113 -8.96 -11.71 -25.18
N LEU A 114 -7.87 -12.50 -25.12
CA LEU A 114 -7.20 -13.14 -26.26
C LEU A 114 -7.93 -14.44 -26.64
#